data_AF-A0A8T2FQP2-F1
#
_entry.id   AF-A0A8T2FQP2-F1
#
_cell.length_a   1.000
_cell.length_b   1.000
_cell.length_c   1.000
_cell.angle_alpha   90.00
_cell.angle_beta   90.00
_cell.angle_gamma   90.00
#
_symmetry.space_group_name_H-M   'P 1'
#
loop_
_entity.id
_entity.type
_entity.pdbx_description
1 polymer ?
#
loop_
_entity_poly.entity_id
_entity_poly.type
_entity_poly.pdbx_seq_one_letter_code
_entity_poly.pdbx_strand_id
1 'polypeptide(L)'
;MEQISNIAGGDTTKETMASLGLICEKDIHEQRLKIDSFIASPFRRSMNSLVERAQATAQSQVELMNLKADLREAEDELVKVLAVKTRKEARQMGIRDSISATQSRIEVLRRNLQLQKSKKDDSVRIISQQLQALSTSKDNAGKVTEDKADIHEAISWYNHALGFHVEAGHGVKFTFTNIDAKRPTREFSFTVHYGNDIYTLLDSDLQLDYINEMVQELNKTNDLFRFVRLMREQFLKSTLSELPTHSGQLQQETSAISASAPAISFSTDTNMSTPENKRSKVQVNRRQKRGSESPLLAPVSTSATRRSSRFKGKK
;
A
#
# COMPACT_ATOMS: atom_id res chain seq x y z
N MET A 1 6.31 142.00 -108.34
CA MET A 1 7.08 140.75 -108.23
C MET A 1 6.70 140.14 -106.90
N GLU A 2 5.67 139.28 -106.88
CA GLU A 2 5.81 137.80 -106.96
C GLU A 2 6.61 137.25 -105.78
N GLN A 3 6.17 136.29 -104.96
CA GLN A 3 4.91 135.55 -104.78
C GLN A 3 4.81 135.23 -103.28
N ILE A 4 3.60 135.29 -102.74
CA ILE A 4 3.26 134.92 -101.36
C ILE A 4 2.66 133.50 -101.37
N SER A 5 3.04 132.73 -100.35
CA SER A 5 2.31 131.62 -99.69
C SER A 5 1.99 130.33 -100.45
N ASN A 6 2.40 129.19 -99.85
CA ASN A 6 1.53 128.29 -99.08
C ASN A 6 2.32 127.00 -98.78
N ILE A 7 2.85 126.80 -97.56
CA ILE A 7 2.19 126.14 -96.41
C ILE A 7 1.37 124.91 -96.82
N ALA A 8 2.06 123.77 -96.87
CA ALA A 8 1.49 122.44 -96.72
C ALA A 8 2.39 121.65 -95.75
N GLY A 9 2.35 121.99 -94.46
CA GLY A 9 3.14 121.33 -93.40
C GLY A 9 2.33 120.87 -92.18
N GLY A 10 1.00 121.00 -92.24
CA GLY A 10 0.10 120.81 -91.10
C GLY A 10 -0.51 119.41 -90.95
N ASP A 11 -0.44 118.56 -91.98
CA ASP A 11 -1.06 117.22 -91.98
C ASP A 11 -0.04 116.12 -91.69
N THR A 12 1.17 116.25 -92.25
CA THR A 12 2.29 115.32 -92.04
C THR A 12 2.81 115.32 -90.61
N THR A 13 2.73 116.44 -89.88
CA THR A 13 3.22 116.56 -88.48
C THR A 13 2.29 115.89 -87.46
N LYS A 14 0.97 115.90 -87.70
CA LYS A 14 0.00 115.21 -86.84
C LYS A 14 -0.01 113.71 -87.10
N GLU A 15 0.09 113.32 -88.36
CA GLU A 15 0.17 111.91 -88.78
C GLU A 15 1.48 111.25 -88.31
N THR A 16 2.59 112.01 -88.28
CA THR A 16 3.87 111.55 -87.70
C THR A 16 3.87 111.50 -86.17
N MET A 17 3.24 112.44 -85.46
CA MET A 17 3.09 112.32 -84.00
C MET A 17 2.17 111.16 -83.61
N ALA A 18 1.09 110.93 -84.36
CA ALA A 18 0.22 109.77 -84.15
C ALA A 18 0.94 108.45 -84.45
N SER A 19 1.77 108.38 -85.50
CA SER A 19 2.56 107.19 -85.80
C SER A 19 3.67 106.93 -84.78
N LEU A 20 4.33 107.97 -84.25
CA LEU A 20 5.27 107.86 -83.12
C LEU A 20 4.58 107.38 -81.83
N GLY A 21 3.37 107.86 -81.55
CA GLY A 21 2.56 107.39 -80.42
C GLY A 21 2.23 105.90 -80.54
N LEU A 22 1.82 105.45 -81.73
CA LEU A 22 1.57 104.03 -82.01
C LEU A 22 2.83 103.18 -81.91
N ILE A 23 3.99 103.68 -82.36
CA ILE A 23 5.29 102.98 -82.23
C ILE A 23 5.67 102.83 -80.75
N CYS A 24 5.55 103.91 -79.96
CA CYS A 24 5.86 103.88 -78.53
C CYS A 24 4.94 102.93 -77.75
N GLU A 25 3.65 102.89 -78.08
CA GLU A 25 2.70 102.00 -77.44
C GLU A 25 2.96 100.53 -77.80
N LYS A 26 3.38 100.25 -79.04
CA LYS A 26 3.80 98.92 -79.49
C LYS A 26 5.07 98.46 -78.78
N ASP A 27 6.06 99.34 -78.61
CA ASP A 27 7.29 99.07 -77.85
C ASP A 27 6.99 98.79 -76.37
N ILE A 28 6.13 99.59 -75.73
CA ILE A 28 5.70 99.36 -74.35
C ILE A 28 5.01 98.00 -74.24
N HIS A 29 4.16 97.65 -75.20
CA HIS A 29 3.48 96.36 -75.23
C HIS A 29 4.47 95.20 -75.39
N GLU A 30 5.44 95.31 -76.30
CA GLU A 30 6.48 94.30 -76.52
C GLU A 30 7.37 94.12 -75.29
N GLN A 31 7.76 95.21 -74.62
CA GLN A 31 8.51 95.14 -73.36
C GLN A 31 7.70 94.47 -72.25
N ARG A 32 6.40 94.74 -72.15
CA ARG A 32 5.52 94.05 -71.18
C ARG A 32 5.44 92.56 -71.46
N LEU A 33 5.24 92.16 -72.71
CA LEU A 33 5.22 90.75 -73.12
C LEU A 33 6.56 90.07 -72.82
N LYS A 34 7.68 90.77 -73.02
CA LYS A 34 9.01 90.27 -72.72
C LYS A 34 9.24 90.09 -71.22
N ILE A 35 8.85 91.06 -70.40
CA ILE A 35 8.91 90.96 -68.93
C ILE A 35 8.04 89.80 -68.45
N ASP A 36 6.83 89.64 -68.98
CA ASP A 36 5.94 88.54 -68.60
C ASP A 36 6.51 87.18 -69.00
N SER A 37 7.04 87.06 -70.22
CA SER A 37 7.60 85.81 -70.74
C SER A 37 8.89 85.42 -70.01
N PHE A 38 9.85 86.34 -69.87
CA PHE A 38 11.18 86.04 -69.31
C PHE A 38 11.23 86.07 -67.78
N ILE A 39 10.38 86.86 -67.10
CA ILE A 39 10.49 87.09 -65.65
C ILE A 39 9.24 86.62 -64.91
N ALA A 40 8.05 87.14 -65.24
CA ALA A 40 6.87 86.88 -64.42
C ALA A 40 6.38 85.43 -64.53
N SER A 41 6.30 84.88 -65.75
CA SER A 41 5.78 83.52 -65.98
C SER A 41 6.69 82.41 -65.44
N PRO A 42 8.03 82.45 -65.59
CA PRO A 42 8.90 81.43 -65.02
C PRO A 42 8.95 81.51 -63.50
N PHE A 43 8.94 82.72 -62.94
CA PHE A 43 8.85 82.93 -61.49
C PHE A 43 7.55 82.35 -60.93
N ARG A 44 6.40 82.67 -61.53
CA ARG A 44 5.10 82.12 -61.13
C ARG A 44 5.06 80.59 -61.23
N ARG A 45 5.62 80.01 -62.31
CA ARG A 45 5.73 78.55 -62.47
C ARG A 45 6.62 77.93 -61.38
N SER A 46 7.74 78.56 -61.05
CA SER A 46 8.64 78.12 -59.98
C SER A 46 7.95 78.16 -58.62
N MET A 47 7.23 79.24 -58.31
CA MET A 47 6.46 79.37 -57.08
C MET A 47 5.35 78.31 -56.98
N ASN A 48 4.60 78.07 -58.07
CA ASN A 48 3.59 77.01 -58.10
C ASN A 48 4.21 75.63 -57.86
N SER A 49 5.35 75.33 -58.49
CA SER A 49 6.07 74.06 -58.28
C SER A 49 6.56 73.90 -56.83
N LEU A 50 7.01 74.99 -56.19
CA LEU A 50 7.38 74.98 -54.77
C LEU A 50 6.18 74.66 -53.88
N VAL A 51 5.04 75.29 -54.16
CA VAL A 51 3.78 75.06 -53.42
C VAL A 51 3.31 73.62 -53.59
N GLU A 52 3.30 73.07 -54.81
CA GLU A 52 2.97 71.66 -55.08
C GLU A 52 3.88 70.71 -54.30
N ARG A 53 5.19 70.97 -54.27
CA ARG A 53 6.15 70.17 -53.50
C ARG A 53 5.91 70.26 -52.00
N ALA A 54 5.62 71.45 -51.49
CA ALA A 54 5.31 71.65 -50.08
C ALA A 54 4.03 70.89 -49.69
N GLN A 55 3.00 70.93 -50.53
CA GLN A 55 1.76 70.20 -50.33
C GLN A 55 1.97 68.67 -50.37
N ALA A 56 2.74 68.17 -51.34
CA ALA A 56 3.08 66.74 -51.41
C ALA A 56 3.89 66.29 -50.19
N THR A 57 4.79 67.14 -49.67
CA THR A 57 5.56 66.86 -48.45
C THR A 57 4.67 66.84 -47.21
N ALA A 58 3.70 67.76 -47.11
CA ALA A 58 2.74 67.75 -46.01
C ALA A 58 1.85 66.50 -46.04
N GLN A 59 1.40 66.07 -47.22
CA GLN A 59 0.63 64.84 -47.39
C GLN A 59 1.45 63.61 -47.00
N SER A 60 2.70 63.49 -47.46
CA SER A 60 3.56 62.36 -47.11
C SER A 60 3.91 62.32 -45.63
N GLN A 61 4.02 63.46 -44.95
CA GLN A 61 4.18 63.52 -43.49
C GLN A 61 2.97 62.96 -42.75
N VAL A 62 1.75 63.27 -43.19
CA VAL A 62 0.53 62.72 -42.60
C VAL A 62 0.45 61.21 -42.82
N GLU A 63 0.73 60.72 -44.03
CA GLU A 63 0.77 59.29 -44.32
C GLU A 63 1.82 58.57 -43.47
N LEU A 64 3.01 59.15 -43.30
CA LEU A 64 4.07 58.60 -42.45
C LEU A 64 3.61 58.51 -40.98
N MET A 65 2.92 59.52 -40.47
CA MET A 65 2.39 59.49 -39.10
C MET A 65 1.35 58.39 -38.92
N ASN A 66 0.47 58.19 -39.89
CA ASN A 66 -0.52 57.11 -39.87
C ASN A 66 0.17 55.74 -39.89
N LEU A 67 1.10 55.52 -40.83
CA LEU A 67 1.87 54.26 -40.89
C LEU A 67 2.65 53.97 -39.60
N LYS A 68 3.17 55.01 -38.95
CA LYS A 68 3.86 54.87 -37.65
C LYS A 68 2.90 54.46 -36.53
N ALA A 69 1.67 54.97 -36.55
CA ALA A 69 0.64 54.57 -35.59
C ALA A 69 0.22 53.11 -35.82
N ASP A 70 -0.03 52.71 -37.08
CA ASP A 70 -0.39 51.35 -37.45
C ASP A 70 0.71 50.34 -37.07
N LEU A 71 1.99 50.70 -37.29
CA LEU A 71 3.12 49.89 -36.87
C LEU A 71 3.13 49.67 -35.34
N ARG A 72 2.86 50.74 -34.58
CA ARG A 72 2.83 50.67 -33.12
C ARG A 72 1.70 49.77 -32.62
N GLU A 73 0.53 49.87 -33.23
CA GLU A 73 -0.61 49.01 -32.92
C GLU A 73 -0.30 47.54 -33.23
N ALA A 74 0.30 47.25 -34.39
CA ALA A 74 0.70 45.91 -34.77
C ALA A 74 1.78 45.32 -33.83
N GLU A 75 2.75 46.12 -33.39
CA GLU A 75 3.74 45.73 -32.38
C GLU A 75 3.07 45.35 -31.05
N ASP A 76 2.14 46.17 -30.57
CA ASP A 76 1.44 45.95 -29.30
C ASP A 76 0.54 44.69 -29.38
N GLU A 77 -0.14 44.46 -30.50
CA GLU A 77 -0.90 43.23 -30.74
C GLU A 77 0.00 41.99 -30.82
N LEU A 78 1.16 42.07 -31.46
CA LEU A 78 2.14 40.98 -31.49
C LEU A 78 2.58 40.60 -30.07
N VAL A 79 2.86 41.59 -29.21
CA VAL A 79 3.21 41.34 -27.80
C VAL A 79 2.07 40.63 -27.06
N LYS A 80 0.81 41.04 -27.26
CA LYS A 80 -0.36 40.37 -26.66
C LYS A 80 -0.49 38.92 -27.15
N VAL A 81 -0.36 38.69 -28.46
CA VAL A 81 -0.45 37.35 -29.06
C VAL A 81 0.66 36.44 -28.53
N LEU A 82 1.90 36.95 -28.41
CA LEU A 82 3.02 36.20 -27.85
C LEU A 82 2.77 35.82 -26.39
N ALA A 83 2.26 36.73 -25.57
CA ALA A 83 1.91 36.42 -24.17
C ALA A 83 0.86 35.30 -24.06
N VAL A 84 -0.17 35.33 -24.91
CA VAL A 84 -1.18 34.27 -24.98
C VAL A 84 -0.56 32.94 -25.44
N LYS A 85 0.33 32.98 -26.44
CA LYS A 85 1.03 31.78 -26.94
C LYS A 85 1.87 31.13 -25.84
N THR A 86 2.72 31.90 -25.16
CA THR A 86 3.56 31.39 -24.06
C THR A 86 2.71 30.77 -22.95
N ARG A 87 1.57 31.39 -22.60
CA ARG A 87 0.65 30.83 -21.60
C ARG A 87 0.02 29.51 -22.06
N LYS A 88 -0.37 29.42 -23.33
CA LYS A 88 -0.93 28.17 -23.92
C LYS A 88 0.11 27.06 -23.93
N GLU A 89 1.34 27.35 -24.32
CA GLU A 89 2.45 26.40 -24.32
C GLU A 89 2.78 25.91 -22.90
N ALA A 90 2.86 26.81 -21.92
CA ALA A 90 3.06 26.43 -20.52
C ALA A 90 1.94 25.52 -20.00
N ARG A 91 0.67 25.80 -20.35
CA ARG A 91 -0.46 24.93 -20.00
C ARG A 91 -0.35 23.56 -20.67
N GLN A 92 0.05 23.51 -21.94
CA GLN A 92 0.24 22.25 -22.66
C GLN A 92 1.37 21.42 -22.04
N MET A 93 2.46 22.06 -21.60
CA MET A 93 3.55 21.39 -20.89
C MET A 93 3.07 20.80 -19.56
N GLY A 94 2.33 21.56 -18.75
CA GLY A 94 1.76 21.05 -17.50
C GLY A 94 0.80 19.87 -17.69
N ILE A 95 0.00 19.86 -18.77
CA ILE A 95 -0.85 18.71 -19.11
C ILE A 95 0.01 17.49 -19.49
N ARG A 96 1.06 17.68 -20.30
CA ARG A 96 1.98 16.60 -20.70
C ARG A 96 2.64 15.97 -19.46
N ASP A 97 3.11 16.78 -18.53
CA ASP A 97 3.74 16.30 -17.29
C ASP A 97 2.74 15.51 -16.43
N SER A 98 1.50 15.99 -16.31
CA SER A 98 0.43 15.29 -15.61
C SER A 98 0.07 13.94 -16.26
N ILE A 99 0.07 13.88 -17.60
CA ILE A 99 -0.15 12.62 -18.33
C ILE A 99 0.99 11.65 -18.06
N SER A 100 2.24 12.09 -18.20
CA SER A 100 3.43 11.27 -17.92
C SER A 100 3.43 10.73 -16.48
N ALA A 101 3.14 11.58 -15.50
CA ALA A 101 3.04 11.16 -14.10
C ALA A 101 1.93 10.11 -13.87
N THR A 102 0.79 10.27 -14.53
CA THR A 102 -0.33 9.31 -14.46
C THR A 102 0.04 7.99 -15.12
N GLN A 103 0.74 8.01 -16.26
CA GLN A 103 1.24 6.81 -16.94
C GLN A 103 2.23 6.04 -16.06
N SER A 104 3.19 6.73 -15.44
CA SER A 104 4.11 6.09 -14.48
C SER A 104 3.36 5.44 -13.31
N ARG A 105 2.33 6.10 -12.77
CA ARG A 105 1.49 5.52 -11.72
C ARG A 105 0.73 4.28 -12.19
N ILE A 106 0.18 4.29 -13.40
CA ILE A 106 -0.49 3.14 -14.00
C ILE A 106 0.47 1.96 -14.14
N GLU A 107 1.71 2.19 -14.58
CA GLU A 107 2.71 1.12 -14.68
C GLU A 107 3.07 0.52 -13.32
N VAL A 108 3.25 1.35 -12.29
CA VAL A 108 3.50 0.86 -10.93
C VAL A 108 2.35 -0.01 -10.43
N LEU A 109 1.10 0.45 -10.62
CA LEU A 109 -0.09 -0.32 -10.25
C LEU A 109 -0.18 -1.64 -11.03
N ARG A 110 0.13 -1.63 -12.34
CA ARG A 110 0.15 -2.85 -13.16
C ARG A 110 1.18 -3.86 -12.65
N ARG A 111 2.40 -3.42 -12.30
CA ARG A 111 3.43 -4.30 -11.70
C ARG A 111 2.97 -4.87 -10.36
N ASN A 112 2.35 -4.04 -9.51
CA ASN A 112 1.84 -4.50 -8.21
C ASN A 112 0.72 -5.53 -8.35
N LEU A 113 -0.23 -5.30 -9.26
CA LEU A 113 -1.31 -6.23 -9.56
C LEU A 113 -0.77 -7.58 -10.02
N GLN A 114 0.22 -7.57 -10.93
CA GLN A 114 0.85 -8.80 -11.41
C GLN A 114 1.53 -9.57 -10.28
N LEU A 115 2.23 -8.88 -9.38
CA LEU A 115 2.85 -9.47 -8.19
C LEU A 115 1.79 -10.06 -7.24
N GLN A 116 0.67 -9.39 -7.04
CA GLN A 116 -0.41 -9.92 -6.19
C GLN A 116 -1.07 -11.14 -6.82
N LYS A 117 -1.25 -11.13 -8.15
CA LYS A 117 -1.76 -12.28 -8.89
C LYS A 117 -0.84 -13.50 -8.73
N SER A 118 0.47 -13.32 -8.92
CA SER A 118 1.43 -14.42 -8.75
C SER A 118 1.44 -14.95 -7.32
N LYS A 119 1.40 -14.07 -6.30
CA LYS A 119 1.31 -14.47 -4.88
C LYS A 119 0.04 -15.28 -4.58
N LYS A 120 -1.10 -14.87 -5.13
CA LYS A 120 -2.36 -15.60 -5.00
C LYS A 120 -2.24 -16.98 -5.63
N ASP A 121 -1.68 -17.07 -6.83
CA ASP A 121 -1.52 -18.34 -7.55
C ASP A 121 -0.54 -19.28 -6.84
N ASP A 122 0.56 -18.75 -6.28
CA ASP A 122 1.48 -19.50 -5.41
C ASP A 122 0.77 -20.04 -4.16
N SER A 123 -0.07 -19.21 -3.52
CA SER A 123 -0.84 -19.61 -2.34
C SER A 123 -1.85 -20.71 -2.66
N VAL A 124 -2.56 -20.59 -3.79
CA VAL A 124 -3.47 -21.64 -4.28
C VAL A 124 -2.71 -22.93 -4.54
N ARG A 125 -1.52 -22.87 -5.15
CA ARG A 125 -0.69 -24.06 -5.37
C ARG A 125 -0.29 -24.73 -4.06
N ILE A 126 0.14 -23.96 -3.06
CA ILE A 126 0.53 -24.49 -1.74
C ILE A 126 -0.66 -25.15 -1.05
N ILE A 127 -1.84 -24.50 -1.05
CA ILE A 127 -3.06 -25.05 -0.44
C ILE A 127 -3.46 -26.36 -1.14
N SER A 128 -3.47 -26.39 -2.48
CA SER A 128 -3.79 -27.60 -3.23
C SER A 128 -2.82 -28.74 -2.93
N GLN A 129 -1.52 -28.44 -2.83
CA GLN A 129 -0.50 -29.44 -2.47
C GLN A 129 -0.71 -29.99 -1.05
N GLN A 130 -1.01 -29.12 -0.09
CA GLN A 130 -1.32 -29.55 1.29
C GLN A 130 -2.59 -30.40 1.35
N LEU A 131 -3.65 -29.99 0.63
CA LEU A 131 -4.90 -30.74 0.59
C LEU A 131 -4.69 -32.14 -0.03
N GLN A 132 -3.88 -32.23 -1.08
CA GLN A 132 -3.52 -33.51 -1.69
C GLN A 132 -2.73 -34.40 -0.73
N ALA A 133 -1.75 -33.84 0.00
CA ALA A 133 -0.98 -34.58 1.00
C ALA A 133 -1.85 -35.08 2.18
N LEU A 134 -2.86 -34.31 2.58
CA LEU A 134 -3.84 -34.74 3.59
C LEU A 134 -4.72 -35.89 3.06
N SER A 135 -5.13 -35.83 1.80
CA SER A 135 -5.92 -36.91 1.18
C SER A 135 -5.14 -38.22 1.14
N THR A 136 -3.88 -38.19 0.69
CA THR A 136 -3.03 -39.41 0.66
C THR A 136 -2.72 -39.93 2.06
N SER A 137 -2.58 -39.06 3.07
CA SER A 137 -2.45 -39.48 4.47
C SER A 137 -3.72 -40.12 5.01
N LYS A 138 -4.91 -39.65 4.61
CA LYS A 138 -6.19 -40.21 5.03
C LYS A 138 -6.42 -41.59 4.40
N ASP A 139 -6.03 -41.79 3.15
CA ASP A 139 -6.14 -43.08 2.47
C ASP A 139 -5.22 -44.14 3.11
N ASN A 140 -4.07 -43.73 3.68
CA ASN A 140 -3.21 -44.60 4.48
C ASN A 140 -3.74 -44.91 5.89
N ALA A 141 -4.76 -44.18 6.38
CA ALA A 141 -5.38 -44.42 7.68
C ALA A 141 -6.27 -45.68 7.70
N GLY A 142 -6.55 -46.29 6.54
CA GLY A 142 -7.25 -47.58 6.46
C GLY A 142 -6.52 -48.74 7.13
N LYS A 143 -5.21 -48.62 7.41
CA LYS A 143 -4.46 -49.57 8.24
C LYS A 143 -4.56 -49.32 9.75
N VAL A 144 -5.05 -48.15 10.18
CA VAL A 144 -5.14 -47.75 11.60
C VAL A 144 -6.45 -48.23 12.24
N THR A 145 -7.42 -48.70 11.44
CA THR A 145 -8.72 -49.14 11.95
C THR A 145 -8.66 -50.49 12.68
N GLU A 146 -7.69 -51.34 12.35
CA GLU A 146 -7.45 -52.62 13.02
C GLU A 146 -6.86 -52.38 14.42
N ASP A 147 -5.79 -51.56 14.52
CA ASP A 147 -5.18 -51.14 15.79
C ASP A 147 -6.17 -50.44 16.75
N LYS A 148 -7.17 -49.73 16.21
CA LYS A 148 -8.17 -49.02 17.02
C LYS A 148 -9.16 -49.99 17.68
N ALA A 149 -9.50 -51.10 17.02
CA ALA A 149 -10.40 -52.12 17.58
C ALA A 149 -9.74 -52.81 18.79
N ASP A 150 -8.46 -53.17 18.65
CA ASP A 150 -7.68 -53.84 19.70
C ASP A 150 -7.52 -52.97 20.96
N ILE A 151 -7.31 -51.66 20.79
CA ILE A 151 -7.20 -50.72 21.91
C ILE A 151 -8.53 -50.61 22.67
N HIS A 152 -9.67 -50.54 21.97
CA HIS A 152 -10.98 -50.46 22.60
C HIS A 152 -11.33 -51.76 23.35
N GLU A 153 -10.95 -52.91 22.80
CA GLU A 153 -11.10 -54.21 23.47
C GLU A 153 -10.25 -54.27 24.74
N ALA A 154 -8.97 -53.87 24.68
CA ALA A 154 -8.09 -53.82 25.84
C ALA A 154 -8.62 -52.88 26.93
N ILE A 155 -9.08 -51.67 26.58
CA ILE A 155 -9.68 -50.72 27.53
C ILE A 155 -10.92 -51.33 28.20
N SER A 156 -11.79 -51.99 27.42
CA SER A 156 -13.01 -52.63 27.94
C SER A 156 -12.68 -53.75 28.92
N TRP A 157 -11.66 -54.56 28.61
CA TRP A 157 -11.17 -55.61 29.49
C TRP A 157 -10.65 -55.06 30.81
N TYR A 158 -9.78 -54.02 30.78
CA TYR A 158 -9.25 -53.40 32.00
C TYR A 158 -10.36 -52.75 32.83
N ASN A 159 -11.31 -52.06 32.19
CA ASN A 159 -12.43 -51.43 32.89
C ASN A 159 -13.25 -52.46 33.68
N HIS A 160 -13.53 -53.61 33.06
CA HIS A 160 -14.27 -54.70 33.69
C HIS A 160 -13.44 -55.41 34.78
N ALA A 161 -12.20 -55.79 34.49
CA ALA A 161 -11.36 -56.56 35.40
C ALA A 161 -10.98 -55.79 36.68
N LEU A 162 -10.78 -54.48 36.56
CA LEU A 162 -10.40 -53.62 37.69
C LEU A 162 -11.60 -53.00 38.40
N GLY A 163 -12.80 -53.03 37.79
CA GLY A 163 -13.93 -52.21 38.25
C GLY A 163 -13.55 -50.74 38.30
N PHE A 164 -12.83 -50.27 37.27
CA PHE A 164 -12.21 -48.96 37.27
C PHE A 164 -12.24 -48.39 35.86
N HIS A 165 -12.87 -47.24 35.67
CA HIS A 165 -12.87 -46.56 34.38
C HIS A 165 -12.55 -45.08 34.55
N VAL A 166 -12.07 -44.48 33.47
CA VAL A 166 -11.61 -43.08 33.44
C VAL A 166 -12.31 -42.34 32.33
N GLU A 167 -12.89 -41.19 32.65
CA GLU A 167 -13.58 -40.32 31.70
C GLU A 167 -12.88 -38.96 31.59
N ALA A 168 -12.66 -38.52 30.37
CA ALA A 168 -12.09 -37.20 30.09
C ALA A 168 -13.21 -36.17 29.89
N GLY A 169 -13.18 -35.07 30.66
CA GLY A 169 -14.13 -33.96 30.58
C GLY A 169 -13.50 -32.64 31.05
N HIS A 170 -14.21 -31.86 31.86
CA HIS A 170 -13.67 -30.64 32.50
C HIS A 170 -12.51 -30.93 33.48
N GLY A 171 -12.39 -32.18 33.89
CA GLY A 171 -11.19 -32.78 34.47
C GLY A 171 -11.14 -34.25 34.06
N VAL A 172 -10.24 -35.01 34.68
CA VAL A 172 -10.20 -36.47 34.55
C VAL A 172 -10.99 -37.07 35.71
N LYS A 173 -12.13 -37.69 35.40
CA LYS A 173 -12.96 -38.39 36.39
C LYS A 173 -12.55 -39.85 36.47
N PHE A 174 -12.23 -40.28 37.68
CA PHE A 174 -11.88 -41.65 38.01
C PHE A 174 -13.07 -42.26 38.74
N THR A 175 -13.59 -43.37 38.22
CA THR A 175 -14.75 -44.05 38.80
C THR A 175 -14.36 -45.47 39.14
N PHE A 176 -14.66 -45.87 40.36
CA PHE A 176 -14.53 -47.23 40.85
C PHE A 176 -15.89 -47.88 41.08
N THR A 177 -16.02 -49.13 40.66
CA THR A 177 -17.05 -50.08 41.05
C THR A 177 -16.42 -51.19 41.88
N ASN A 178 -17.21 -52.14 42.40
CA ASN A 178 -16.72 -53.23 43.25
C ASN A 178 -15.98 -52.75 44.51
N ILE A 179 -16.41 -51.62 45.07
CA ILE A 179 -15.90 -51.09 46.35
C ILE A 179 -16.80 -51.52 47.51
N ASP A 180 -18.12 -51.35 47.38
CA ASP A 180 -19.09 -51.78 48.38
C ASP A 180 -19.46 -53.25 48.12
N ALA A 181 -19.00 -54.17 48.97
CA ALA A 181 -19.28 -55.59 48.83
C ALA A 181 -20.78 -55.93 48.87
N LYS A 182 -21.61 -55.08 49.50
CA LYS A 182 -23.07 -55.25 49.54
C LYS A 182 -23.74 -54.75 48.27
N ARG A 183 -23.10 -53.80 47.57
CA ARG A 183 -23.60 -53.17 46.34
C ARG A 183 -22.44 -53.02 45.34
N PRO A 184 -22.04 -54.10 44.66
CA PRO A 184 -20.87 -54.08 43.78
C PRO A 184 -21.02 -53.12 42.59
N THR A 185 -22.26 -52.80 42.19
CA THR A 185 -22.58 -51.83 41.14
C THR A 185 -22.56 -50.38 41.61
N ARG A 186 -22.40 -50.10 42.92
CA ARG A 186 -22.28 -48.73 43.44
C ARG A 186 -20.97 -48.11 42.94
N GLU A 187 -21.10 -46.94 42.33
CA GLU A 187 -19.97 -46.16 41.85
C GLU A 187 -19.44 -45.23 42.95
N PHE A 188 -18.12 -45.10 43.00
CA PHE A 188 -17.40 -44.11 43.79
C PHE A 188 -16.46 -43.37 42.86
N SER A 189 -16.48 -42.04 42.91
CA SER A 189 -15.75 -41.23 41.95
C SER A 189 -15.02 -40.06 42.59
N PHE A 190 -14.00 -39.61 41.88
CA PHE A 190 -13.34 -38.34 42.13
C PHE A 190 -12.85 -37.76 40.80
N THR A 191 -12.78 -36.43 40.74
CA THR A 191 -12.36 -35.71 39.54
C THR A 191 -11.14 -34.87 39.84
N VAL A 192 -10.08 -35.04 39.04
CA VAL A 192 -8.84 -34.28 39.15
C VAL A 192 -8.66 -33.41 37.91
N HIS A 193 -8.30 -32.15 38.11
CA HIS A 193 -7.90 -31.24 37.04
C HIS A 193 -6.42 -30.90 37.18
N TYR A 194 -5.68 -31.05 36.07
CA TYR A 194 -4.28 -30.65 35.97
C TYR A 194 -4.17 -29.37 35.15
N GLY A 195 -3.75 -28.28 35.78
CA GLY A 195 -3.56 -26.99 35.14
C GLY A 195 -2.61 -26.12 35.93
N ASN A 196 -1.87 -25.24 35.26
CA ASN A 196 -0.82 -24.41 35.87
C ASN A 196 0.23 -25.24 36.64
N ASP A 197 0.58 -26.42 36.10
CA ASP A 197 1.52 -27.37 36.69
C ASP A 197 1.15 -27.89 38.09
N ILE A 198 -0.13 -27.84 38.44
CA ILE A 198 -0.68 -28.37 39.70
C ILE A 198 -1.94 -29.20 39.45
N TYR A 199 -2.06 -30.28 40.23
CA TYR A 199 -3.27 -31.08 40.38
C TYR A 199 -4.20 -30.42 41.41
N THR A 200 -5.46 -30.31 41.03
CA THR A 200 -6.56 -29.79 41.84
C THR A 200 -7.69 -30.81 41.87
N LEU A 201 -8.28 -31.04 43.04
CA LEU A 201 -9.47 -31.88 43.18
C LEU A 201 -10.70 -31.04 42.87
N LEU A 202 -11.49 -31.47 41.87
CA LEU A 202 -12.73 -30.79 41.49
C LEU A 202 -13.94 -31.32 42.25
N ASP A 203 -14.04 -32.64 42.38
CA ASP A 203 -15.19 -33.33 42.96
C ASP A 203 -14.76 -34.67 43.58
N SER A 204 -15.41 -35.11 44.66
CA SER A 204 -15.15 -36.39 45.31
C SER A 204 -16.27 -36.83 46.25
N ASP A 205 -16.56 -38.13 46.25
CA ASP A 205 -17.52 -38.75 47.19
C ASP A 205 -16.96 -38.98 48.63
N LEU A 206 -15.77 -38.47 48.96
CA LEU A 206 -15.09 -38.64 50.27
C LEU A 206 -15.05 -37.36 51.11
N GLN A 207 -14.81 -37.52 52.43
CA GLN A 207 -14.60 -36.40 53.35
C GLN A 207 -13.30 -35.63 53.03
N LEU A 208 -13.39 -34.30 53.00
CA LEU A 208 -12.43 -33.41 52.34
C LEU A 208 -11.04 -33.33 53.02
N ASP A 209 -10.97 -33.52 54.33
CA ASP A 209 -9.76 -33.21 55.12
C ASP A 209 -8.58 -34.14 54.79
N TYR A 210 -8.81 -35.43 54.59
CA TYR A 210 -7.77 -36.41 54.28
C TYR A 210 -7.31 -36.35 52.81
N ILE A 211 -8.19 -35.95 51.90
CA ILE A 211 -7.89 -35.91 50.46
C ILE A 211 -6.94 -34.76 50.14
N ASN A 212 -7.02 -33.65 50.89
CA ASN A 212 -6.17 -32.49 50.67
C ASN A 212 -4.68 -32.82 50.90
N GLU A 213 -4.36 -33.62 51.93
CA GLU A 213 -3.00 -34.11 52.18
C GLU A 213 -2.49 -34.98 51.03
N MET A 214 -3.33 -35.88 50.51
CA MET A 214 -2.99 -36.72 49.37
C MET A 214 -2.77 -35.92 48.09
N VAL A 215 -3.55 -34.86 47.85
CA VAL A 215 -3.38 -33.96 46.69
C VAL A 215 -2.08 -33.17 46.81
N GLN A 216 -1.69 -32.76 48.03
CA GLN A 216 -0.39 -32.15 48.26
C GLN A 216 0.76 -33.13 47.99
N GLU A 217 0.63 -34.40 48.40
CA GLU A 217 1.62 -35.44 48.11
C GLU A 217 1.71 -35.73 46.59
N LEU A 218 0.57 -35.76 45.89
CA LEU A 218 0.49 -35.87 44.43
C LEU A 218 1.23 -34.72 43.75
N ASN A 219 1.00 -33.48 44.16
CA ASN A 219 1.69 -32.32 43.61
C ASN A 219 3.21 -32.32 43.86
N LYS A 220 3.67 -32.97 44.93
CA LYS A 220 5.12 -33.11 45.24
C LYS A 220 5.79 -34.23 44.44
N THR A 221 5.10 -35.35 44.28
CA THR A 221 5.68 -36.60 43.73
C THR A 221 5.35 -36.81 42.26
N ASN A 222 4.31 -36.15 41.75
CA ASN A 222 3.71 -36.38 40.44
C ASN A 222 3.28 -37.85 40.21
N ASP A 223 3.03 -38.59 41.30
CA ASP A 223 2.69 -40.02 41.26
C ASP A 223 1.17 -40.22 41.28
N LEU A 224 0.56 -40.04 40.10
CA LEU A 224 -0.88 -40.22 39.91
C LEU A 224 -1.32 -41.67 40.16
N PHE A 225 -0.47 -42.66 39.84
CA PHE A 225 -0.80 -44.06 40.04
C PHE A 225 -0.94 -44.41 41.53
N ARG A 226 0.01 -43.95 42.35
CA ARG A 226 -0.06 -44.10 43.81
C ARG A 226 -1.26 -43.34 44.37
N PHE A 227 -1.52 -42.13 43.89
CA PHE A 227 -2.69 -41.35 44.33
C PHE A 227 -4.02 -42.07 44.05
N VAL A 228 -4.22 -42.60 42.83
CA VAL A 228 -5.45 -43.35 42.46
C VAL A 228 -5.63 -44.59 43.34
N ARG A 229 -4.55 -45.31 43.66
CA ARG A 229 -4.60 -46.47 44.56
C ARG A 229 -5.01 -46.09 45.98
N LEU A 230 -4.42 -45.02 46.52
CA LEU A 230 -4.77 -44.49 47.84
C LEU A 230 -6.24 -44.05 47.87
N MET A 231 -6.75 -43.40 46.82
CA MET A 231 -8.17 -43.03 46.73
C MET A 231 -9.06 -44.27 46.80
N ARG A 232 -8.72 -45.34 46.09
CA ARG A 232 -9.45 -46.61 46.15
C ARG A 232 -9.47 -47.21 47.55
N GLU A 233 -8.34 -47.21 48.25
CA GLU A 233 -8.24 -47.68 49.63
C GLU A 233 -9.10 -46.87 50.59
N GLN A 234 -9.21 -45.56 50.37
CA GLN A 234 -10.07 -44.70 51.19
C GLN A 234 -11.55 -44.96 50.95
N PHE A 235 -11.96 -45.16 49.68
CA PHE A 235 -13.32 -45.61 49.38
C PHE A 235 -13.65 -46.97 50.01
N LEU A 236 -12.68 -47.89 50.09
CA LEU A 236 -12.87 -49.17 50.79
C LEU A 236 -12.99 -49.00 52.31
N LYS A 237 -12.24 -48.08 52.91
CA LYS A 237 -12.34 -47.80 54.36
C LYS A 237 -13.64 -47.11 54.72
N SER A 238 -14.14 -46.20 53.87
CA SER A 238 -15.39 -45.49 54.13
C SER A 238 -16.60 -46.43 54.12
N THR A 239 -16.63 -47.44 53.24
CA THR A 239 -17.69 -48.47 53.25
C THR A 239 -17.63 -49.40 54.46
N LEU A 240 -16.44 -49.66 55.01
CA LEU A 240 -16.27 -50.43 56.25
C LEU A 240 -16.66 -49.63 57.50
N SER A 241 -16.48 -48.30 57.47
CA SER A 241 -16.83 -47.40 58.58
C SER A 241 -18.33 -47.09 58.67
N GLU A 242 -19.09 -47.28 57.58
CA GLU A 242 -20.58 -47.28 57.59
C GLU A 242 -21.20 -48.46 58.37
N LEU A 243 -20.38 -49.32 59.01
CA LEU A 243 -20.83 -50.43 59.86
C LEU A 243 -21.04 -49.97 61.32
N PRO A 244 -22.18 -50.28 61.97
CA PRO A 244 -22.41 -49.92 63.37
C PRO A 244 -21.32 -50.49 64.29
N THR A 245 -20.72 -49.63 65.10
CA THR A 245 -19.74 -49.99 66.12
C THR A 245 -20.38 -50.87 67.18
N HIS A 246 -20.17 -52.19 67.09
CA HIS A 246 -20.21 -53.07 68.24
C HIS A 246 -18.86 -53.78 68.39
N SER A 247 -18.14 -53.34 69.42
CA SER A 247 -16.95 -53.92 70.02
C SER A 247 -17.08 -55.44 70.22
N GLY A 248 -15.99 -56.17 69.92
CA GLY A 248 -15.90 -57.61 70.19
C GLY A 248 -14.63 -58.28 69.68
N GLN A 249 -13.52 -58.04 70.39
CA GLN A 249 -12.42 -58.96 70.76
C GLN A 249 -12.18 -60.28 69.97
N LEU A 250 -10.88 -60.55 69.71
CA LEU A 250 -10.21 -61.87 69.55
C LEU A 250 -10.50 -62.61 68.22
N GLN A 251 -9.58 -63.31 67.54
CA GLN A 251 -8.32 -63.95 67.93
C GLN A 251 -7.52 -64.33 66.66
N GLN A 252 -6.19 -64.27 66.73
CA GLN A 252 -5.26 -64.94 65.80
C GLN A 252 -5.46 -66.46 65.88
N GLU A 253 -5.43 -67.17 64.75
CA GLU A 253 -4.70 -68.45 64.64
C GLU A 253 -4.10 -68.65 63.23
N THR A 254 -2.79 -68.79 63.26
CA THR A 254 -1.85 -69.46 62.35
C THR A 254 -2.34 -70.79 61.77
N SER A 255 -1.98 -71.08 60.51
CA SER A 255 -1.32 -72.35 60.16
C SER A 255 -0.67 -72.31 58.77
N ALA A 256 0.54 -72.86 58.73
CA ALA A 256 1.43 -73.01 57.59
C ALA A 256 1.23 -74.37 56.89
N ILE A 257 1.88 -74.57 55.73
CA ILE A 257 2.86 -75.65 55.43
C ILE A 257 2.95 -75.98 53.92
N SER A 258 4.21 -76.01 53.42
CA SER A 258 4.83 -76.87 52.36
C SER A 258 4.25 -76.95 50.94
N ALA A 259 5.02 -77.23 49.88
CA ALA A 259 6.45 -77.45 49.66
C ALA A 259 6.73 -77.50 48.14
N SER A 260 8.01 -77.33 47.80
CA SER A 260 8.76 -77.89 46.67
C SER A 260 8.47 -77.45 45.22
N ALA A 261 9.49 -76.80 44.66
CA ALA A 261 9.77 -76.72 43.22
C ALA A 261 10.52 -77.96 42.72
N PRO A 262 10.64 -78.13 41.39
CA PRO A 262 11.98 -78.29 40.83
C PRO A 262 12.25 -77.41 39.60
N ALA A 263 13.51 -76.98 39.52
CA ALA A 263 14.11 -76.27 38.40
C ALA A 263 14.46 -77.24 37.24
N ILE A 264 14.48 -76.71 36.03
CA ILE A 264 15.22 -77.31 34.91
C ILE A 264 15.86 -76.20 34.08
N SER A 265 17.17 -76.34 33.92
CA SER A 265 18.07 -75.51 33.13
C SER A 265 18.67 -76.35 32.02
N PHE A 266 18.81 -75.80 30.81
CA PHE A 266 19.80 -76.28 29.84
C PHE A 266 20.37 -75.10 29.01
N SER A 267 21.70 -75.09 28.97
CA SER A 267 22.62 -74.38 28.07
C SER A 267 22.67 -75.15 26.71
N THR A 268 23.24 -74.74 25.58
CA THR A 268 24.47 -73.98 25.28
C THR A 268 24.51 -73.70 23.75
N ASP A 269 25.28 -72.67 23.33
CA ASP A 269 26.19 -72.66 22.14
C ASP A 269 25.65 -72.83 20.70
N THR A 270 26.21 -72.31 19.60
CA THR A 270 27.33 -71.40 19.28
C THR A 270 27.38 -71.21 17.74
N ASN A 271 28.04 -70.14 17.27
CA ASN A 271 28.58 -69.86 15.91
C ASN A 271 27.79 -69.04 14.86
N MET A 272 28.05 -67.72 14.88
CA MET A 272 28.78 -66.91 13.88
C MET A 272 28.82 -67.35 12.39
N SER A 273 28.31 -66.47 11.50
CA SER A 273 29.10 -65.89 10.39
C SER A 273 28.38 -64.69 9.72
N THR A 274 29.07 -63.54 9.71
CA THR A 274 28.88 -62.36 8.83
C THR A 274 29.90 -62.45 7.68
N PRO A 275 29.68 -61.88 6.47
CA PRO A 275 29.85 -60.41 6.20
C PRO A 275 28.90 -59.88 5.08
N GLU A 276 28.76 -58.60 4.71
CA GLU A 276 29.37 -57.31 5.07
C GLU A 276 28.51 -56.15 4.52
N ASN A 277 28.64 -54.98 5.17
CA ASN A 277 28.62 -53.59 4.65
C ASN A 277 27.40 -53.08 3.83
N LYS A 278 26.80 -51.93 4.19
CA LYS A 278 27.46 -50.63 4.40
C LYS A 278 26.76 -49.76 5.45
N ARG A 279 27.60 -49.24 6.36
CA ARG A 279 27.67 -47.87 6.94
C ARG A 279 26.58 -46.86 6.51
N SER A 280 26.11 -45.92 7.31
CA SER A 280 26.40 -45.51 8.69
C SER A 280 25.53 -44.27 8.98
N LYS A 281 24.79 -44.33 10.10
CA LYS A 281 24.82 -43.36 11.21
C LYS A 281 24.82 -41.84 10.89
N VAL A 282 23.86 -41.18 11.54
CA VAL A 282 24.06 -40.17 12.61
C VAL A 282 23.55 -38.72 12.38
N GLN A 283 22.81 -38.30 13.41
CA GLN A 283 22.64 -36.97 14.03
C GLN A 283 21.84 -35.86 13.35
N VAL A 284 20.66 -35.67 13.97
CA VAL A 284 20.21 -34.43 14.61
C VAL A 284 21.35 -33.49 15.01
N ASN A 285 21.28 -32.24 14.54
CA ASN A 285 21.67 -31.12 15.39
C ASN A 285 20.81 -29.87 15.15
N ARG A 286 20.51 -29.26 16.29
CA ARG A 286 19.60 -28.16 16.60
C ARG A 286 20.35 -26.83 16.46
N ARG A 287 19.69 -25.75 16.01
CA ARG A 287 19.83 -24.35 16.51
C ARG A 287 18.99 -23.38 15.66
N GLN A 288 18.03 -22.70 16.31
CA GLN A 288 18.03 -21.26 16.66
C GLN A 288 17.87 -20.34 15.41
N LYS A 289 16.99 -19.34 15.36
CA LYS A 289 16.91 -18.17 16.27
C LYS A 289 15.81 -17.21 15.77
N ARG A 290 15.05 -16.60 16.71
CA ARG A 290 14.49 -15.20 16.81
C ARG A 290 14.01 -14.48 15.53
N GLY A 291 12.99 -13.63 15.50
CA GLY A 291 12.20 -12.89 16.48
C GLY A 291 11.09 -12.17 15.68
N SER A 292 9.91 -11.94 16.25
CA SER A 292 9.56 -10.69 16.97
C SER A 292 9.50 -9.45 16.07
N GLU A 293 8.28 -8.91 15.98
CA GLU A 293 7.92 -7.49 15.87
C GLU A 293 7.90 -6.80 14.48
N SER A 294 6.67 -6.56 14.03
CA SER A 294 6.28 -5.27 13.43
C SER A 294 6.30 -4.18 14.51
N PRO A 295 6.45 -2.88 14.14
CA PRO A 295 5.21 -2.12 14.01
C PRO A 295 5.16 -1.10 12.86
N LEU A 296 3.93 -1.01 12.35
CA LEU A 296 3.21 0.12 11.76
C LEU A 296 3.77 1.51 12.09
N LEU A 297 3.78 2.39 11.08
CA LEU A 297 3.46 3.81 11.22
C LEU A 297 2.92 4.34 9.88
N ALA A 298 1.69 4.82 9.87
CA ALA A 298 1.08 5.62 8.81
C ALA A 298 1.16 7.11 9.19
N PRO A 299 1.36 8.05 8.24
CA PRO A 299 1.34 9.47 8.55
C PRO A 299 -0.08 10.06 8.44
N VAL A 300 -0.48 10.77 9.51
CA VAL A 300 -1.68 11.62 9.56
C VAL A 300 -1.38 12.97 8.92
N SER A 301 -2.35 13.45 8.13
CA SER A 301 -2.43 14.80 7.56
C SER A 301 -2.73 15.86 8.60
N THR A 302 -2.04 17.00 8.56
CA THR A 302 -2.56 18.29 9.03
C THR A 302 -2.15 19.41 8.09
N SER A 303 -3.13 20.22 7.74
CA SER A 303 -3.12 21.40 6.89
C SER A 303 -2.47 22.64 7.53
N ALA A 304 -2.17 23.61 6.64
CA ALA A 304 -2.07 25.07 6.85
C ALA A 304 -0.73 25.65 7.36
N THR A 305 -0.04 26.43 6.51
CA THR A 305 -0.12 27.91 6.50
C THR A 305 0.98 28.50 5.62
N ARG A 306 0.57 29.21 4.57
CA ARG A 306 1.41 30.13 3.78
C ARG A 306 2.00 31.21 4.69
N ARG A 307 3.32 31.43 4.65
CA ARG A 307 3.92 32.73 4.96
C ARG A 307 5.04 33.06 3.96
N SER A 308 4.88 34.22 3.34
CA SER A 308 5.81 34.90 2.44
C SER A 308 7.14 35.26 3.12
N SER A 309 8.23 35.32 2.34
CA SER A 309 9.35 36.23 2.63
C SER A 309 9.51 37.23 1.48
N ARG A 310 9.20 38.50 1.76
CA ARG A 310 9.53 39.67 0.94
C ARG A 310 11.02 40.00 1.05
N PHE A 311 11.58 40.43 -0.08
CA PHE A 311 12.63 41.43 -0.28
C PHE A 311 13.27 42.11 0.96
N LYS A 312 14.61 42.05 1.00
CA LYS A 312 15.55 43.18 1.22
C LYS A 312 16.78 42.89 0.33
N GLY A 313 17.42 43.78 -0.42
CA GLY A 313 17.47 45.23 -0.39
C GLY A 313 18.83 45.71 0.12
N LYS A 314 19.78 45.93 -0.82
CA LYS A 314 21.02 46.74 -0.76
C LYS A 314 22.11 46.41 0.30
N LYS A 315 23.28 45.98 -0.18
CA LYS A 315 24.48 46.81 -0.31
C LYS A 315 25.36 46.25 -1.42
#